data_AF-A0A7S2D640-F1
#
_entry.id   AF-A0A7S2D640-F1
#
_cell.length_a   1.000
_cell.length_b   1.000
_cell.length_c   1.000
_cell.angle_alpha   90.00
_cell.angle_beta   90.00
_cell.angle_gamma   90.00
#
_symmetry.space_group_name_H-M   'P 1'
#
loop_
_entity.id
_entity.type
_entity.pdbx_description
1 polymer ?
#
loop_
_entity_poly.entity_id
_entity_poly.type
_entity_poly.pdbx_seq_one_letter_code
_entity_poly.pdbx_strand_id
1 'polypeptide(L)'
;ETLAAVQSAQEGWHARWLVRDMKKVVDGRSETVELWGAAGTHGAGPRYKLTILDGKSAGMSQLVAVFIVPQGKEHEYLFATEDGLRQIAASASCARLVVVTLNSREGHIFGTLEAVQEELSPAVLDFAPEGNTQKIPFMTTSDSLGNRSIVARGLLSGGDAYLVEEHEENDGNLVRRLVFAAHTN
;
A
#
# COMPACT_ATOMS: atom_id res chain seq x y z
N GLU A 1 -3.30 -18.54 -26.67
CA GLU A 1 -4.11 -17.32 -26.93
C GLU A 1 -5.35 -17.22 -26.04
N THR A 2 -5.93 -18.31 -25.53
CA THR A 2 -7.15 -18.28 -24.70
C THR A 2 -6.94 -17.93 -23.21
N LEU A 3 -5.78 -18.24 -22.61
CA LEU A 3 -5.53 -17.95 -21.18
C LEU A 3 -5.30 -16.45 -20.89
N ALA A 4 -4.54 -15.75 -21.75
CA ALA A 4 -4.29 -14.31 -21.61
C ALA A 4 -5.58 -13.47 -21.74
N ALA A 5 -6.52 -13.92 -22.58
CA ALA A 5 -7.83 -13.27 -22.75
C ALA A 5 -8.75 -13.45 -21.54
N VAL A 6 -8.70 -14.62 -20.88
CA VAL A 6 -9.47 -14.88 -19.65
C VAL A 6 -8.91 -14.08 -18.47
N GLN A 7 -7.58 -13.95 -18.37
CA GLN A 7 -6.91 -13.18 -17.33
C GLN A 7 -7.16 -11.67 -17.46
N SER A 8 -7.04 -11.13 -18.68
CA SER A 8 -7.40 -9.74 -19.00
C SER A 8 -8.90 -9.44 -18.79
N ALA A 9 -9.78 -10.41 -19.09
CA ALA A 9 -11.22 -10.26 -18.86
C ALA A 9 -11.60 -10.35 -17.38
N GLN A 10 -10.95 -11.20 -16.57
CA GLN A 10 -11.14 -11.25 -15.11
C GLN A 10 -10.60 -10.00 -14.42
N GLU A 11 -9.41 -9.52 -14.80
CA GLU A 11 -8.83 -8.26 -14.33
C GLU A 11 -9.76 -7.07 -14.67
N GLY A 12 -10.31 -7.04 -15.89
CA GLY A 12 -11.27 -6.02 -16.30
C GLY A 12 -12.62 -6.09 -15.59
N TRP A 13 -13.13 -7.30 -15.29
CA TRP A 13 -14.41 -7.47 -14.57
C TRP A 13 -14.28 -7.17 -13.08
N HIS A 14 -13.21 -7.66 -12.44
CA HIS A 14 -12.87 -7.35 -11.04
C HIS A 14 -12.60 -5.86 -10.87
N ALA A 15 -11.73 -5.27 -11.70
CA ALA A 15 -11.43 -3.83 -11.61
C ALA A 15 -12.69 -2.99 -11.80
N ARG A 16 -13.53 -3.28 -12.79
CA ARG A 16 -14.72 -2.47 -13.08
C ARG A 16 -15.83 -2.64 -12.04
N TRP A 17 -16.00 -3.83 -11.46
CA TRP A 17 -16.93 -4.06 -10.35
C TRP A 17 -16.44 -3.38 -9.08
N LEU A 18 -15.15 -3.54 -8.76
CA LEU A 18 -14.51 -2.98 -7.58
C LEU A 18 -14.55 -1.45 -7.65
N VAL A 19 -14.22 -0.83 -8.78
CA VAL A 19 -14.34 0.64 -8.96
C VAL A 19 -15.76 1.14 -8.70
N ARG A 20 -16.80 0.43 -9.18
CA ARG A 20 -18.20 0.82 -8.95
C ARG A 20 -18.60 0.66 -7.48
N ASP A 21 -18.20 -0.42 -6.82
CA ASP A 21 -18.50 -0.66 -5.41
C ASP A 21 -17.73 0.31 -4.49
N MET A 22 -16.51 0.66 -4.88
CA MET A 22 -15.69 1.66 -4.21
C MET A 22 -16.27 3.07 -4.34
N LYS A 23 -17.22 3.36 -5.24
CA LYS A 23 -17.86 4.69 -5.22
C LYS A 23 -18.75 4.95 -4.00
N LYS A 24 -19.12 3.91 -3.25
CA LYS A 24 -19.88 4.05 -2.00
C LYS A 24 -18.97 3.89 -0.80
N VAL A 25 -19.20 4.67 0.27
CA VAL A 25 -18.59 4.43 1.59
C VAL A 25 -19.49 3.48 2.37
N VAL A 26 -18.90 2.42 2.92
CA VAL A 26 -19.62 1.40 3.70
C VAL A 26 -18.96 1.28 5.07
N ASP A 27 -19.67 1.64 6.14
CA ASP A 27 -19.12 1.62 7.50
C ASP A 27 -18.51 0.24 7.84
N GLY A 28 -17.25 0.24 8.27
CA GLY A 28 -16.52 -0.96 8.66
C GLY A 28 -15.77 -1.68 7.53
N ARG A 29 -15.89 -1.24 6.26
CA ARG A 29 -15.18 -1.87 5.13
C ARG A 29 -13.66 -1.90 5.39
N SER A 30 -13.05 -3.05 5.06
CA SER A 30 -11.61 -3.26 4.99
C SER A 30 -11.34 -4.14 3.77
N GLU A 31 -10.76 -3.57 2.72
CA GLU A 31 -10.52 -4.27 1.45
C GLU A 31 -9.07 -4.03 1.01
N THR A 32 -8.43 -5.06 0.45
CA THR A 32 -7.06 -4.96 -0.06
C THR A 32 -7.04 -5.10 -1.56
N VAL A 33 -6.30 -4.19 -2.21
CA VAL A 33 -6.08 -4.18 -3.66
C VAL A 33 -4.58 -4.08 -3.92
N GLU A 34 -4.10 -4.86 -4.87
CA GLU A 34 -2.70 -4.84 -5.30
C GLU A 34 -2.57 -4.06 -6.61
N LEU A 35 -1.64 -3.11 -6.67
CA LEU A 35 -1.33 -2.38 -7.89
C LEU A 35 0.01 -2.85 -8.44
N TRP A 36 -0.03 -3.30 -9.69
CA TRP A 36 1.13 -3.75 -10.43
C TRP A 36 1.82 -2.57 -11.10
N GLY A 37 3.16 -2.59 -11.11
CA GLY A 37 3.94 -1.60 -11.84
C GLY A 37 3.73 -1.74 -13.36
N ALA A 38 4.11 -0.69 -14.11
CA ALA A 38 4.09 -0.76 -15.57
C ALA A 38 4.97 -1.93 -16.07
N ALA A 39 4.57 -2.55 -17.19
CA ALA A 39 5.32 -3.63 -17.80
C ALA A 39 6.78 -3.21 -18.06
N GLY A 40 7.75 -3.99 -17.55
CA GLY A 40 9.19 -3.69 -17.64
C GLY A 40 9.77 -2.91 -16.46
N THR A 41 8.97 -2.54 -15.46
CA THR A 41 9.50 -2.08 -14.17
C THR A 41 10.13 -3.24 -13.38
N HIS A 42 11.22 -2.98 -12.67
CA HIS A 42 11.93 -3.99 -11.89
C HIS A 42 11.11 -4.44 -10.68
N GLY A 43 10.72 -5.71 -10.63
CA GLY A 43 10.08 -6.35 -9.49
C GLY A 43 9.26 -7.57 -9.92
N ALA A 44 9.18 -8.60 -9.08
CA ALA A 44 8.53 -9.88 -9.44
C ALA A 44 7.03 -9.96 -9.11
N GLY A 45 6.46 -8.93 -8.47
CA GLY A 45 5.07 -8.91 -8.03
C GLY A 45 4.48 -7.49 -7.96
N PRO A 46 3.39 -7.29 -7.20
CA PRO A 46 2.71 -5.99 -7.11
C PRO A 46 3.61 -4.93 -6.50
N ARG A 47 3.60 -3.73 -7.08
CA ARG A 47 4.43 -2.60 -6.64
C ARG A 47 3.87 -1.92 -5.39
N TYR A 48 2.55 -1.85 -5.28
CA TYR A 48 1.85 -1.28 -4.13
C TYR A 48 0.78 -2.24 -3.62
N LYS A 49 0.58 -2.26 -2.30
CA LYS A 49 -0.58 -2.86 -1.64
C LYS A 49 -1.41 -1.73 -1.04
N LEU A 50 -2.66 -1.60 -1.47
CA LEU A 50 -3.62 -0.62 -1.00
C LEU A 50 -4.60 -1.31 -0.06
N THR A 51 -4.71 -0.82 1.17
CA THR A 51 -5.75 -1.23 2.12
C THR A 51 -6.75 -0.10 2.27
N ILE A 52 -7.97 -0.31 1.77
CA ILE A 52 -9.08 0.63 1.80
C ILE A 52 -9.89 0.41 3.06
N LEU A 53 -10.00 1.45 3.88
CA LEU A 53 -10.72 1.45 5.14
C LEU A 53 -11.82 2.51 5.11
N ASP A 54 -13.06 2.09 5.30
CA ASP A 54 -14.18 3.01 5.45
C ASP A 54 -14.57 3.12 6.92
N GLY A 55 -14.68 4.37 7.38
CA GLY A 55 -15.21 4.70 8.70
C GLY A 55 -16.60 5.31 8.62
N LYS A 56 -16.99 5.97 9.71
CA LYS A 56 -18.24 6.74 9.76
C LYS A 56 -18.12 7.97 8.88
N SER A 57 -18.92 8.00 7.81
CA SER A 57 -18.90 9.08 6.80
C SER A 57 -19.73 10.31 7.18
N ALA A 58 -20.63 10.20 8.15
CA ALA A 58 -21.56 11.27 8.50
C ALA A 58 -20.83 12.49 9.07
N GLY A 59 -20.97 13.64 8.39
CA GLY A 59 -20.42 14.93 8.84
C GLY A 59 -18.95 15.16 8.52
N MET A 60 -18.30 14.26 7.77
CA MET A 60 -16.90 14.44 7.36
C MET A 60 -16.78 15.42 6.19
N SER A 61 -15.93 16.44 6.32
CA SER A 61 -15.63 17.37 5.23
C SER A 61 -14.71 16.76 4.17
N GLN A 62 -13.81 15.87 4.59
CA GLN A 62 -12.90 15.13 3.72
C GLN A 62 -13.45 13.72 3.46
N LEU A 63 -13.70 13.37 2.21
CA LEU A 63 -14.25 12.04 1.89
C LEU A 63 -13.18 10.95 1.79
N VAL A 64 -11.98 11.30 1.33
CA VAL A 64 -10.90 10.33 1.14
C VAL A 64 -9.54 10.94 1.44
N ALA A 65 -8.65 10.16 2.05
CA ALA A 65 -7.24 10.49 2.22
C ALA A 65 -6.36 9.28 1.92
N VAL A 66 -5.08 9.52 1.64
CA VAL A 66 -4.07 8.46 1.41
C VAL A 66 -3.01 8.52 2.49
N PHE A 67 -2.77 7.40 3.15
CA PHE A 67 -1.64 7.25 4.08
C PHE A 67 -0.57 6.37 3.45
N ILE A 68 0.63 6.90 3.24
CA ILE A 68 1.78 6.12 2.74
C ILE A 68 2.56 5.60 3.95
N VAL A 69 2.70 4.28 4.04
CA VAL A 69 3.50 3.63 5.08
C VAL A 69 4.99 3.85 4.77
N PRO A 70 5.78 4.43 5.71
CA PRO A 70 7.22 4.55 5.54
C PRO A 70 7.88 3.17 5.41
N GLN A 71 8.86 3.08 4.51
CA GLN A 71 9.72 1.93 4.37
C GLN A 71 10.49 1.65 5.66
N GLY A 72 10.57 0.38 6.01
CA GLY A 72 11.18 -0.09 7.26
C GLY A 72 10.17 -0.18 8.40
N LYS A 73 9.07 0.58 8.36
CA LYS A 73 8.06 0.62 9.43
C LYS A 73 6.88 -0.33 9.20
N GLU A 74 6.77 -1.01 8.07
CA GLU A 74 5.61 -1.84 7.70
C GLU A 74 5.32 -2.98 8.70
N HIS A 75 6.30 -3.33 9.52
CA HIS A 75 6.21 -4.32 10.59
C HIS A 75 5.63 -3.79 11.91
N GLU A 76 5.61 -2.47 12.11
CA GLU A 76 5.08 -1.85 13.31
C GLU A 76 3.59 -2.14 13.41
N TYR A 77 3.09 -2.34 14.62
CA TYR A 77 1.69 -2.71 14.87
C TYR A 77 0.69 -1.83 14.12
N LEU A 78 0.93 -0.51 14.09
CA LEU A 78 0.07 0.47 13.44
C LEU A 78 -0.10 0.22 11.94
N PHE A 79 0.89 -0.34 11.27
CA PHE A 79 0.91 -0.54 9.82
C PHE A 79 0.74 -2.02 9.42
N ALA A 80 1.02 -2.95 10.34
CA ALA A 80 1.01 -4.39 10.09
C ALA A 80 -0.33 -5.07 10.41
N THR A 81 -1.19 -4.43 11.21
CA THR A 81 -2.43 -5.05 11.72
C THR A 81 -3.66 -4.27 11.30
N GLU A 82 -4.78 -4.96 11.08
CA GLU A 82 -6.04 -4.30 10.74
C GLU A 82 -6.47 -3.31 11.82
N ASP A 83 -6.35 -3.68 13.10
CA ASP A 83 -6.67 -2.80 14.23
C ASP A 83 -5.78 -1.55 14.26
N GLY A 84 -4.49 -1.71 14.00
CA GLY A 84 -3.55 -0.58 13.85
C GLY A 84 -3.96 0.36 12.74
N LEU A 85 -4.29 -0.18 11.55
CA LEU A 85 -4.72 0.63 10.43
C LEU A 85 -6.06 1.33 10.69
N ARG A 86 -6.99 0.68 11.40
CA ARG A 86 -8.25 1.29 11.85
C ARG A 86 -8.02 2.44 12.83
N GLN A 87 -6.99 2.37 13.68
CA GLN A 87 -6.60 3.51 14.53
C GLN A 87 -6.11 4.70 13.69
N ILE A 88 -5.32 4.45 12.64
CA ILE A 88 -4.90 5.50 11.71
C ILE A 88 -6.13 6.11 11.01
N ALA A 89 -7.04 5.28 10.49
CA ALA A 89 -8.27 5.74 9.83
C ALA A 89 -9.14 6.61 10.74
N ALA A 90 -9.29 6.23 12.02
CA ALA A 90 -10.02 7.02 13.00
C ALA A 90 -9.37 8.40 13.26
N SER A 91 -8.04 8.50 13.20
CA SER A 91 -7.31 9.76 13.38
C SER A 91 -7.31 10.67 12.14
N ALA A 92 -7.44 10.10 10.94
CA ALA A 92 -7.30 10.80 9.66
C ALA A 92 -8.46 11.76 9.33
N SER A 93 -9.56 11.75 10.12
CA SER A 93 -10.71 12.65 9.96
C SER A 93 -11.30 12.66 8.54
N CYS A 94 -11.33 11.50 7.89
CA CYS A 94 -11.93 11.31 6.57
C CYS A 94 -12.90 10.12 6.56
N ALA A 95 -13.82 10.09 5.58
CA ALA A 95 -14.77 8.99 5.44
C ALA A 95 -14.10 7.67 4.99
N ARG A 96 -13.08 7.78 4.13
CA ARG A 96 -12.25 6.67 3.65
C ARG A 96 -10.76 6.97 3.80
N LEU A 97 -10.01 6.04 4.37
CA LEU A 97 -8.56 6.04 4.33
C LEU A 97 -8.06 4.95 3.37
N VAL A 98 -7.19 5.33 2.43
CA VAL A 98 -6.43 4.38 1.60
C VAL A 98 -5.02 4.30 2.17
N VAL A 99 -4.67 3.18 2.79
CA VAL A 99 -3.32 2.94 3.29
C VAL A 99 -2.50 2.26 2.19
N VAL A 100 -1.34 2.82 1.87
CA VAL A 100 -0.45 2.35 0.81
C VAL A 100 0.83 1.80 1.43
N THR A 101 1.06 0.51 1.19
CA THR A 101 2.31 -0.17 1.52
C THR A 101 3.16 -0.31 0.25
N LEU A 102 4.46 0.00 0.37
CA LEU A 102 5.43 -0.04 -0.73
C LEU A 102 6.14 -1.40 -0.77
N ASN A 103 5.95 -2.20 -1.83
CA ASN A 103 6.45 -3.58 -1.92
C ASN A 103 7.92 -3.67 -2.39
N SER A 104 8.79 -2.95 -1.70
CA SER A 104 10.25 -2.89 -1.92
C SER A 104 10.96 -4.26 -1.91
N ARG A 105 10.45 -5.21 -1.13
CA ARG A 105 11.05 -6.55 -0.95
C ARG A 105 11.08 -7.36 -2.25
N GLU A 106 10.19 -7.06 -3.18
CA GLU A 106 10.11 -7.74 -4.48
C GLU A 106 11.06 -7.17 -5.53
N GLY A 107 11.94 -6.22 -5.15
CA GLY A 107 12.89 -5.58 -6.06
C GLY A 107 12.43 -4.24 -6.62
N HIS A 108 11.27 -3.75 -6.20
CA HIS A 108 10.78 -2.41 -6.56
C HIS A 108 11.63 -1.33 -5.92
N ILE A 109 12.09 -0.39 -6.75
CA ILE A 109 12.77 0.83 -6.31
C ILE A 109 11.75 1.97 -6.33
N PHE A 110 11.74 2.74 -5.25
CA PHE A 110 10.90 3.92 -5.08
C PHE A 110 11.79 5.16 -5.01
N GLY A 111 11.37 6.23 -5.68
CA GLY A 111 12.07 7.50 -5.69
C GLY A 111 11.77 8.31 -4.43
N THR A 112 11.45 9.58 -4.60
CA THR A 112 11.02 10.44 -3.49
C THR A 112 9.55 10.20 -3.15
N LEU A 113 9.12 10.74 -2.00
CA LEU A 113 7.72 10.72 -1.59
C LEU A 113 6.83 11.38 -2.65
N GLU A 114 7.27 12.50 -3.22
CA GLU A 114 6.55 13.24 -4.26
C GLU A 114 6.38 12.39 -5.52
N ALA A 115 7.42 11.70 -5.96
CA ALA A 115 7.35 10.81 -7.12
C ALA A 115 6.33 9.67 -6.90
N VAL A 116 6.26 9.11 -5.69
CA VAL A 116 5.26 8.10 -5.33
C VAL A 116 3.85 8.69 -5.29
N GLN A 117 3.68 9.90 -4.75
CA GLN A 117 2.39 10.58 -4.75
C GLN A 117 1.89 10.86 -6.17
N GLU A 118 2.76 11.32 -7.07
CA GLU A 118 2.45 11.54 -8.48
C GLU A 118 2.07 10.23 -9.19
N GLU A 119 2.81 9.15 -8.95
CA GLU A 119 2.53 7.82 -9.51
C GLU A 119 1.16 7.27 -9.05
N LEU A 120 0.82 7.46 -7.78
CA LEU A 120 -0.43 6.93 -7.19
C LEU A 120 -1.66 7.81 -7.44
N SER A 121 -1.46 9.10 -7.70
CA SER A 121 -2.56 10.07 -7.83
C SER A 121 -3.67 9.62 -8.79
N PRO A 122 -3.37 9.10 -10.01
CA PRO A 122 -4.41 8.60 -10.91
C PRO A 122 -5.18 7.40 -10.35
N ALA A 123 -4.48 6.43 -9.74
CA ALA A 123 -5.08 5.21 -9.23
C ALA A 123 -5.97 5.48 -8.00
N VAL A 124 -5.58 6.41 -7.13
CA VAL A 124 -6.33 6.76 -5.92
C VAL A 124 -7.69 7.38 -6.25
N LEU A 125 -7.81 8.09 -7.38
CA LEU A 125 -9.08 8.68 -7.83
C LEU A 125 -10.16 7.62 -8.10
N ASP A 126 -9.77 6.43 -8.50
CA ASP A 126 -10.71 5.32 -8.71
C ASP A 126 -11.33 4.86 -7.38
N PHE A 127 -10.59 4.97 -6.28
CA PHE A 127 -11.05 4.68 -4.92
C PHE A 127 -11.70 5.87 -4.22
N ALA A 128 -11.78 7.04 -4.84
CA ALA A 128 -12.49 8.18 -4.26
C ALA A 128 -14.00 7.91 -4.25
N PRO A 129 -14.69 8.12 -3.10
CA PRO A 129 -16.14 8.05 -3.03
C PRO A 129 -16.83 9.01 -3.99
N GLU A 130 -18.06 8.68 -4.38
CA GLU A 130 -18.90 9.54 -5.20
C GLU A 130 -19.12 10.90 -4.52
N GLY A 131 -19.06 11.98 -5.31
CA GLY A 131 -19.20 13.34 -4.79
C GLY A 131 -17.93 13.93 -4.17
N ASN A 132 -16.77 13.24 -4.21
CA ASN A 132 -15.51 13.86 -3.81
C ASN A 132 -15.11 14.98 -4.79
N THR A 133 -15.20 16.22 -4.32
CA THR A 133 -14.79 17.42 -5.04
C THR A 133 -13.47 18.02 -4.54
N GLN A 134 -12.98 17.52 -3.41
CA GLN A 134 -11.76 18.00 -2.77
C GLN A 134 -10.53 17.26 -3.28
N LYS A 135 -9.36 17.93 -3.21
CA LYS A 135 -8.07 17.29 -3.44
C LYS A 135 -7.89 16.18 -2.40
N ILE A 136 -7.37 15.03 -2.83
CA ILE A 136 -7.07 13.92 -1.93
C ILE A 136 -5.72 14.22 -1.25
N PRO A 137 -5.68 14.41 0.08
CA PRO A 137 -4.43 14.62 0.79
C PRO A 137 -3.66 13.31 0.89
N PHE A 138 -2.34 13.41 0.71
CA PHE A 138 -1.39 12.37 1.04
C PHE A 138 -0.74 12.69 2.38
N MET A 139 -0.62 11.69 3.24
CA MET A 139 -0.01 11.79 4.56
C MET A 139 0.93 10.61 4.81
N THR A 140 1.91 10.83 5.68
CA THR A 140 2.89 9.84 6.16
C THR A 140 3.37 10.31 7.53
N THR A 141 3.87 9.41 8.36
CA THR A 141 4.44 9.73 9.68
C THR A 141 5.90 10.20 9.60
N SER A 142 6.45 10.40 8.41
CA SER A 142 7.87 10.73 8.22
C SER A 142 8.05 11.70 7.05
N ASP A 143 9.05 12.57 7.12
CA ASP A 143 9.33 13.58 6.08
C ASP A 143 9.82 12.96 4.76
N SER A 144 10.15 11.67 4.76
CA SER A 144 10.57 10.90 3.59
C SER A 144 9.90 9.53 3.57
N LEU A 145 10.14 8.77 2.51
CA LEU A 145 9.70 7.37 2.42
C LEU A 145 10.39 6.45 3.42
N GLY A 146 11.36 6.92 4.20
CA GLY A 146 12.24 6.07 5.01
C GLY A 146 13.42 5.53 4.19
N ASN A 147 14.39 4.94 4.90
CA ASN A 147 15.58 4.37 4.29
C ASN A 147 15.63 2.87 4.62
N ARG A 148 15.38 2.03 3.61
CA ARG A 148 15.57 0.58 3.69
C ARG A 148 16.48 0.13 2.58
N SER A 149 17.51 -0.63 2.92
CA SER A 149 18.33 -1.34 1.95
C SER A 149 18.27 -2.85 2.19
N ILE A 150 18.46 -3.63 1.13
CA ILE A 150 18.56 -5.08 1.25
C ILE A 150 20.03 -5.46 1.16
N VAL A 151 20.57 -5.96 2.28
CA VAL A 151 22.00 -6.22 2.44
C VAL A 151 22.39 -7.68 2.18
N ALA A 152 21.41 -8.60 2.23
CA ALA A 152 21.60 -9.99 1.84
C ALA A 152 20.30 -10.60 1.31
N ARG A 153 20.40 -11.55 0.38
CA ARG A 153 19.29 -12.40 -0.08
C ARG A 153 19.83 -13.80 -0.34
N GLY A 154 18.98 -14.82 -0.18
CA GLY A 154 19.36 -16.19 -0.50
C GLY A 154 18.18 -17.14 -0.46
N LEU A 155 18.47 -18.40 -0.77
CA LEU A 155 17.53 -19.51 -0.64
C LEU A 155 18.02 -20.40 0.51
N LEU A 156 17.11 -20.75 1.42
CA LEU A 156 17.34 -21.79 2.40
C LEU A 156 17.39 -23.16 1.71
N SER A 157 18.01 -24.14 2.36
CA SER A 157 18.03 -25.53 1.88
C SER A 157 16.64 -26.13 1.67
N GLY A 158 15.62 -25.63 2.39
CA GLY A 158 14.22 -26.01 2.24
C GLY A 158 13.48 -25.35 1.07
N GLY A 159 14.14 -24.50 0.28
CA GLY A 159 13.55 -23.81 -0.87
C GLY A 159 12.96 -22.43 -0.59
N ASP A 160 12.76 -22.08 0.69
CA ASP A 160 12.27 -20.75 1.07
C ASP A 160 13.34 -19.66 0.84
N ALA A 161 12.93 -18.56 0.23
CA ALA A 161 13.79 -17.40 0.09
C ALA A 161 13.83 -16.59 1.39
N TYR A 162 14.99 -16.03 1.70
CA TYR A 162 15.16 -15.05 2.77
C TYR A 162 15.81 -13.77 2.24
N LEU A 163 15.55 -12.68 2.94
CA LEU A 163 16.28 -11.42 2.78
C LEU A 163 16.65 -10.84 4.15
N VAL A 164 17.77 -10.12 4.20
CA VAL A 164 18.13 -9.28 5.33
C VAL A 164 17.98 -7.83 4.89
N GLU A 165 17.04 -7.14 5.52
CA GLU A 165 16.84 -5.70 5.34
C GLU A 165 17.56 -4.93 6.44
N GLU A 166 18.14 -3.79 6.09
CA GLU A 166 18.79 -2.85 7.00
C GLU A 166 18.05 -1.51 6.92
N HIS A 167 17.77 -0.92 8.08
CA HIS A 167 17.19 0.42 8.19
C HIS A 167 17.76 1.14 9.43
N GLU A 168 17.65 2.46 9.40
CA GLU A 168 18.04 3.33 10.50
C GLU A 168 16.80 3.63 11.37
N GLU A 169 16.91 3.41 12.68
CA GLU A 169 15.88 3.80 13.65
C GLU A 169 15.98 5.30 13.98
N ASN A 170 14.97 5.82 14.69
CA ASN A 170 14.90 7.26 15.01
C ASN A 170 16.06 7.74 15.91
N ASP A 171 16.76 6.83 16.59
CA ASP A 171 17.92 7.12 17.43
C ASP A 171 19.27 7.03 16.67
N GLY A 172 19.22 6.79 15.36
CA GLY A 172 20.39 6.64 14.48
C GLY A 172 21.01 5.24 14.49
N ASN A 173 20.44 4.28 15.23
CA ASN A 173 20.95 2.91 15.22
C ASN A 173 20.58 2.20 13.91
N LEU A 174 21.56 1.53 13.32
CA LEU A 174 21.34 0.63 12.20
C LEU A 174 20.88 -0.73 12.72
N VAL A 175 19.68 -1.12 12.34
CA VAL A 175 19.08 -2.41 12.69
C VAL A 175 18.92 -3.27 11.46
N ARG A 176 19.07 -4.59 11.64
CA ARG A 176 18.91 -5.59 10.59
C ARG A 176 17.78 -6.54 10.93
N ARG A 177 16.93 -6.82 9.94
CA ARG A 177 15.86 -7.80 10.06
C ARG A 177 16.01 -8.90 9.02
N LEU A 178 15.94 -10.13 9.49
CA LEU A 178 15.75 -11.31 8.65
C LEU A 178 14.27 -11.47 8.33
N VAL A 179 13.93 -11.58 7.05
CA VAL A 179 12.57 -11.77 6.55
C VAL A 179 12.54 -13.02 5.68
N PHE A 180 11.54 -13.88 5.89
CA PHE A 180 11.29 -15.05 5.05
C PHE A 180 10.20 -14.72 4.03
N ALA A 181 10.44 -15.05 2.75
CA ALA A 181 9.54 -14.71 1.65
C ALA A 181 8.16 -15.40 1.75
N ALA A 182 8.10 -16.56 2.41
CA ALA A 182 6.84 -17.26 2.68
C ALA A 182 5.96 -16.53 3.73
N HIS A 183 6.50 -15.52 4.41
CA HIS A 183 5.83 -14.78 5.48
C HIS A 183 5.98 -13.26 5.26
N THR A 184 5.19 -12.75 4.33
CA THR A 184 4.92 -11.32 4.16
C THR A 184 3.47 -11.05 4.54
N ASN A 185 3.24 -10.09 5.47
CA ASN A 185 1.91 -9.66 5.91
C ASN A 185 1.08 -9.00 4.80
#